data_AF-H7CEF5-F1
#
_entry.id   AF-H7CEF5-F1
#
_cell.length_a   1.000
_cell.length_b   1.000
_cell.length_c   1.000
_cell.angle_alpha   90.00
_cell.angle_beta   90.00
_cell.angle_gamma   90.00
#
_symmetry.space_group_name_H-M   'P 1'
#
loop_
_entity.id
_entity.type
_entity.pdbx_description
1 polymer ?
#
loop_
_entity_poly.entity_id
_entity_poly.type
_entity_poly.pdbx_seq_one_letter_code
_entity_poly.pdbx_strand_id
1 'polypeptide(L)'
;GVLGVLSIACGLIAFNIIGLNFWLQVNYDPVQFVRKLFYLSLDPPDEKYGLGFPPLQEGGWYLIASLFFGLSVLLWWGRTYTRARALGMGTHVSWAFLAAIWLMFCLNFFRPLLMGNWSEMVPYGI
;
A
#
# COMPACT_ATOMS: atom_id res chain seq x y z
N GLY A 1 6.47 3.60 20.81
CA GLY A 1 6.39 5.04 20.49
C GLY A 1 5.34 5.27 19.43
N VAL A 2 4.73 6.46 19.41
CA VAL A 2 3.54 6.82 18.60
C VAL A 2 3.70 6.48 17.12
N LEU A 3 4.86 6.80 16.51
CA LEU A 3 5.14 6.52 15.09
C LEU A 3 4.98 5.03 14.72
N GLY A 4 5.41 4.13 15.60
CA GLY A 4 5.28 2.69 15.34
C GLY A 4 3.85 2.18 15.47
N VAL A 5 3.09 2.72 16.42
CA VAL A 5 1.69 2.34 16.63
C VAL A 5 0.84 2.80 15.45
N LEU A 6 1.02 4.05 15.01
CA LEU A 6 0.32 4.58 13.83
C LEU A 6 0.72 3.85 12.55
N SER A 7 2.01 3.54 12.37
CA SER A 7 2.47 2.74 11.23
C SER A 7 1.76 1.38 11.17
N ILE A 8 1.76 0.63 12.28
CA ILE A 8 1.09 -0.67 12.35
C ILE A 8 -0.41 -0.52 12.13
N ALA A 9 -1.06 0.49 12.72
CA ALA A 9 -2.49 0.73 12.52
C ALA A 9 -2.82 0.98 11.04
N CYS A 10 -2.08 1.87 10.36
CA CYS A 10 -2.25 2.13 8.93
C CYS A 10 -1.98 0.88 8.08
N GLY A 11 -0.92 0.12 8.40
CA GLY A 11 -0.59 -1.11 7.70
C GLY A 11 -1.67 -2.18 7.85
N LEU A 12 -2.23 -2.32 9.05
CA LEU A 12 -3.34 -3.24 9.31
C LEU A 12 -4.61 -2.82 8.58
N ILE A 13 -4.91 -1.51 8.50
CA ILE A 13 -6.04 -1.01 7.71
C ILE A 13 -5.86 -1.40 6.24
N ALA A 14 -4.70 -1.10 5.64
CA ALA A 14 -4.42 -1.47 4.25
C ALA A 14 -4.52 -2.99 4.02
N PHE A 15 -3.91 -3.78 4.90
CA PHE A 15 -3.94 -5.24 4.84
C PHE A 15 -5.36 -5.81 4.92
N ASN A 16 -6.19 -5.29 5.83
CA ASN A 16 -7.59 -5.72 5.95
C ASN A 16 -8.40 -5.33 4.73
N ILE A 17 -8.21 -4.13 4.16
CA ILE A 17 -8.90 -3.74 2.93
C ILE A 17 -8.58 -4.72 1.79
N ILE A 18 -7.30 -5.05 1.59
CA ILE A 18 -6.88 -6.01 0.56
C ILE A 18 -7.48 -7.40 0.84
N GLY A 19 -7.34 -7.90 2.06
CA GLY A 19 -7.85 -9.23 2.45
C GLY A 19 -9.38 -9.35 2.34
N LEU A 20 -10.12 -8.31 2.72
CA LEU A 20 -11.58 -8.29 2.59
C LEU A 20 -12.02 -8.26 1.11
N ASN A 21 -11.30 -7.54 0.24
CA ASN A 21 -11.57 -7.56 -1.19
C ASN A 21 -11.28 -8.93 -1.81
N PHE A 22 -10.19 -9.60 -1.41
CA PHE A 22 -9.89 -10.97 -1.84
C PHE A 22 -10.97 -11.96 -1.39
N TRP A 23 -11.49 -11.79 -0.18
CA TRP A 23 -12.54 -12.65 0.35
C TRP A 23 -13.88 -12.44 -0.36
N LEU A 24 -14.17 -11.19 -0.76
CA LEU A 24 -15.33 -10.85 -1.58
C LEU A 24 -15.27 -11.52 -2.96
N GLN A 25 -14.09 -11.57 -3.60
CA GLN A 25 -13.91 -12.20 -4.92
C GLN A 25 -14.22 -13.71 -4.94
N VAL A 26 -14.11 -14.38 -3.80
CA VAL A 26 -14.44 -15.81 -3.65
C VAL A 26 -15.80 -16.04 -2.99
N ASN A 27 -16.69 -15.04 -2.99
CA ASN A 27 -18.03 -15.11 -2.37
C ASN A 27 -17.98 -15.59 -0.91
N TYR A 28 -16.97 -15.16 -0.16
CA TYR A 28 -16.75 -15.54 1.23
C TYR A 28 -16.42 -17.02 1.51
N ASP A 29 -16.11 -17.82 0.49
CA ASP A 29 -15.72 -19.22 0.67
C ASP A 29 -14.26 -19.33 1.17
N PRO A 30 -14.03 -19.81 2.42
CA PRO A 30 -12.68 -19.91 2.98
C PRO A 30 -11.79 -20.94 2.29
N VAL A 31 -12.36 -22.00 1.69
CA VAL A 31 -11.60 -23.02 0.97
C VAL A 31 -11.09 -22.45 -0.35
N GLN A 32 -11.95 -21.73 -1.07
CA GLN A 32 -11.55 -21.07 -2.32
C GLN A 32 -10.58 -19.93 -2.06
N PHE A 33 -10.72 -19.21 -0.95
CA PHE A 33 -9.79 -18.16 -0.55
C PHE A 33 -8.35 -18.69 -0.47
N VAL A 34 -8.14 -19.78 0.29
CA VAL A 34 -6.79 -20.37 0.45
C VAL A 34 -6.29 -20.95 -0.86
N ARG A 35 -7.16 -21.65 -1.61
CA ARG A 35 -6.80 -22.27 -2.89
C ARG A 35 -6.38 -21.23 -3.94
N LYS A 36 -7.10 -20.12 -4.01
CA LYS A 36 -6.90 -19.08 -5.03
C LYS A 36 -6.05 -17.92 -4.55
N LEU A 37 -5.53 -17.95 -3.32
CA LEU A 37 -4.80 -16.83 -2.71
C LEU A 37 -3.76 -16.18 -3.63
N PHE A 38 -3.02 -17.00 -4.38
CA PHE A 38 -1.99 -16.57 -5.34
C PHE A 38 -2.54 -15.96 -6.64
N TYR A 39 -3.83 -16.08 -6.90
CA TYR A 39 -4.53 -15.57 -8.08
C TYR A 39 -5.52 -14.45 -7.75
N LEU A 40 -5.70 -14.12 -6.47
CA LEU A 40 -6.54 -13.00 -6.05
C LEU A 40 -5.73 -11.71 -6.16
N SER A 41 -6.32 -10.69 -6.75
CA SER A 41 -5.70 -9.38 -6.90
C SER A 41 -6.69 -8.27 -6.60
N LEU A 42 -6.20 -7.18 -6.01
CA LEU A 42 -6.93 -5.93 -5.88
C LEU A 42 -6.32 -5.00 -6.91
N ASP A 43 -7.06 -4.80 -7.99
CA ASP A 43 -6.58 -4.11 -9.17
C ASP A 43 -6.72 -2.59 -9.03
N PRO A 44 -5.87 -1.82 -9.71
CA PRO A 44 -6.02 -0.37 -9.79
C PRO A 44 -7.30 0.05 -10.54
N PRO A 45 -7.72 1.31 -10.43
CA PRO A 45 -8.88 1.83 -11.14
C PRO A 45 -8.77 1.72 -12.66
N ASP A 46 -9.90 1.54 -13.34
CA ASP A 46 -9.99 1.60 -14.79
C ASP A 46 -9.48 2.95 -15.34
N GLU A 47 -8.92 2.91 -16.56
CA GLU A 47 -8.38 4.08 -17.24
C GLU A 47 -9.37 5.24 -17.41
N LYS A 48 -10.67 4.91 -17.50
CA LYS A 48 -11.77 5.88 -17.67
C LYS A 48 -11.85 6.91 -16.53
N TYR A 49 -11.28 6.60 -15.37
CA TYR A 49 -11.25 7.50 -14.22
C TYR A 49 -10.04 8.44 -14.20
N GLY A 50 -9.02 8.22 -15.03
CA GLY A 50 -7.80 9.03 -15.07
C GLY A 50 -7.18 9.17 -13.67
N LEU A 51 -6.97 10.41 -13.20
CA LEU A 51 -6.53 10.72 -11.83
C LEU A 51 -7.69 11.00 -10.85
N GLY A 52 -8.94 10.84 -11.28
CA GLY A 52 -10.11 11.01 -10.44
C GLY A 52 -10.25 9.90 -9.40
N PHE A 53 -11.06 10.15 -8.36
CA PHE A 53 -11.42 9.13 -7.39
C PHE A 53 -12.58 8.28 -7.92
N PRO A 54 -12.39 6.98 -8.18
CA PRO A 54 -13.40 6.09 -8.74
C PRO A 54 -14.41 5.63 -7.66
N PRO A 55 -15.54 5.02 -8.06
CA PRO A 55 -16.39 4.27 -7.14
C PRO A 55 -15.63 3.20 -6.38
N LEU A 56 -16.09 2.86 -5.16
CA LEU A 56 -15.41 1.92 -4.28
C LEU A 56 -15.17 0.54 -4.92
N GLN A 57 -16.16 0.02 -5.64
CA GLN A 57 -16.10 -1.29 -6.31
C GLN A 57 -15.23 -1.29 -7.58
N GLU A 58 -14.89 -0.12 -8.12
CA GLU A 58 -14.15 0.04 -9.38
C GLU A 58 -12.72 0.59 -9.14
N GLY A 59 -12.09 0.18 -8.04
CA GLY A 59 -10.73 0.57 -7.69
C GLY A 59 -10.63 1.63 -6.59
N GLY A 60 -11.75 2.12 -6.03
CA GLY A 60 -11.70 3.05 -4.90
C GLY A 60 -11.07 2.43 -3.65
N TRP A 61 -11.34 1.14 -3.39
CA TRP A 61 -10.67 0.39 -2.32
C TRP A 61 -9.16 0.29 -2.51
N TYR A 62 -8.70 0.16 -3.75
CA TYR A 62 -7.29 0.10 -4.09
C TYR A 62 -6.56 1.40 -3.74
N LEU A 63 -7.14 2.57 -4.10
CA LEU A 63 -6.55 3.87 -3.76
C LEU A 63 -6.48 4.10 -2.25
N ILE A 64 -7.54 3.71 -1.52
CA ILE A 64 -7.57 3.81 -0.05
C ILE A 64 -6.51 2.90 0.56
N ALA A 65 -6.42 1.64 0.14
CA ALA A 65 -5.39 0.70 0.60
C ALA A 65 -3.98 1.24 0.33
N SER A 66 -3.75 1.78 -0.87
CA SER A 66 -2.48 2.38 -1.29
C SER A 66 -2.07 3.56 -0.43
N LEU A 67 -3.02 4.46 -0.11
CA LEU A 67 -2.77 5.61 0.76
C LEU A 67 -2.37 5.16 2.17
N PHE A 68 -3.13 4.25 2.79
CA PHE A 68 -2.82 3.76 4.13
C PHE A 68 -1.52 2.96 4.17
N PHE A 69 -1.21 2.21 3.11
CA PHE A 69 0.06 1.49 2.98
C PHE A 69 1.24 2.46 2.84
N GLY A 70 1.14 3.47 1.97
CA GLY A 70 2.17 4.50 1.82
C GLY A 70 2.42 5.25 3.13
N LEU A 71 1.36 5.61 3.85
CA LEU A 71 1.47 6.25 5.17
C LEU A 71 2.12 5.32 6.21
N SER A 72 1.74 4.04 6.24
CA SER A 72 2.34 3.04 7.13
C SER A 72 3.85 2.97 6.96
N VAL A 73 4.32 2.89 5.72
CA VAL A 73 5.74 2.76 5.39
C VAL A 73 6.52 4.04 5.72
N LEU A 74 5.96 5.23 5.44
CA LEU A 74 6.55 6.51 5.81
C LEU A 74 6.65 6.70 7.34
N LEU A 75 5.62 6.30 8.08
CA LEU A 75 5.63 6.31 9.54
C LEU A 75 6.66 5.33 10.11
N TRP A 76 6.83 4.17 9.47
CA TRP A 76 7.87 3.21 9.84
C TRP A 76 9.27 3.78 9.60
N TRP A 77 9.47 4.51 8.50
CA TRP A 77 10.72 5.22 8.25
C TRP A 77 11.02 6.26 9.34
N GLY A 78 10.03 7.06 9.73
CA GLY A 78 10.16 7.99 10.86
C GLY A 78 10.53 7.27 12.16
N ARG A 79 9.96 6.08 12.39
CA ARG A 79 10.34 5.21 13.52
C ARG A 79 11.82 4.78 13.41
N THR A 80 12.29 4.27 12.27
CA THR A 80 13.69 3.82 12.14
C THR A 80 14.67 4.96 12.38
N TYR A 81 14.36 6.15 11.85
CA TYR A 81 15.20 7.35 12.02
C TYR A 81 15.29 7.78 13.48
N THR A 82 14.13 7.92 14.15
CA THR A 82 14.08 8.35 15.56
C THR A 82 14.71 7.32 16.51
N ARG A 83 14.65 6.03 16.21
CA ARG A 83 15.32 4.99 17.00
C ARG A 83 16.85 5.05 16.86
N ALA A 84 17.37 5.22 15.65
CA ALA A 84 18.81 5.37 15.45
C ALA A 84 19.35 6.60 16.21
N ARG A 85 18.66 7.74 16.11
CA ARG A 85 19.03 8.97 16.83
C ARG A 85 18.97 8.82 18.35
N ALA A 86 17.96 8.14 18.88
CA ALA A 86 17.82 7.91 20.32
C ALA A 86 18.95 7.03 20.90
N LEU A 87 19.57 6.17 20.09
CA LEU A 87 20.68 5.30 20.48
C LEU A 87 22.05 5.91 20.14
N GLY A 88 22.11 7.14 19.65
CA GLY A 88 23.38 7.77 19.22
C GLY A 88 24.01 7.11 17.98
N MET A 89 23.26 6.33 17.22
CA MET A 89 23.73 5.62 16.02
C MET A 89 23.62 6.51 14.76
N GLY A 90 24.42 6.17 13.74
CA GLY A 90 24.28 6.77 12.41
C GLY A 90 22.97 6.39 11.71
N THR A 91 22.46 7.26 10.84
CA THR A 91 21.13 7.11 10.19
C THR A 91 21.17 6.43 8.82
N HIS A 92 22.29 5.80 8.46
CA HIS A 92 22.52 5.13 7.16
C HIS A 92 21.38 4.16 6.77
N VAL A 93 20.89 3.36 7.73
CA VAL A 93 19.78 2.40 7.50
C VAL A 93 18.49 3.14 7.12
N SER A 94 18.21 4.28 7.75
CA SER A 94 17.01 5.06 7.42
C SER A 94 17.11 5.67 6.03
N TRP A 95 18.30 6.13 5.61
CA TRP A 95 18.50 6.65 4.26
C TRP A 95 18.41 5.55 3.20
N ALA A 96 19.00 4.38 3.44
CA ALA A 96 18.85 3.22 2.56
C ALA A 96 17.38 2.79 2.44
N PHE A 97 16.65 2.80 3.57
CA PHE A 97 15.21 2.50 3.54
C PHE A 97 14.42 3.56 2.76
N LEU A 98 14.77 4.85 2.86
CA LEU A 98 14.13 5.90 2.07
C LEU A 98 14.30 5.68 0.57
N ALA A 99 15.45 5.16 0.11
CA ALA A 99 15.67 4.82 -1.29
C ALA A 99 14.75 3.69 -1.78
N ALA A 100 14.45 2.69 -0.93
CA ALA A 100 13.46 1.65 -1.24
C ALA A 100 12.03 2.22 -1.30
N ILE A 101 11.68 3.11 -0.37
CA ILE A 101 10.39 3.83 -0.38
C ILE A 101 10.26 4.67 -1.65
N TRP A 102 11.34 5.34 -2.06
CA TRP A 102 11.37 6.11 -3.30
C TRP A 102 10.99 5.25 -4.51
N LEU A 103 11.61 4.08 -4.69
CA LEU A 103 11.25 3.18 -5.78
C LEU A 103 9.76 2.77 -5.73
N MET A 104 9.25 2.45 -4.54
CA MET A 104 7.84 2.11 -4.34
C MET A 104 6.90 3.24 -4.77
N PHE A 105 7.23 4.49 -4.42
CA PHE A 105 6.47 5.68 -4.83
C PHE A 105 6.66 6.03 -6.30
N CYS A 106 7.82 5.76 -6.90
CA CYS A 106 8.02 5.92 -8.34
C CYS A 106 7.05 5.05 -9.13
N LEU A 107 6.89 3.79 -8.74
CA LEU A 107 6.03 2.84 -9.42
C LEU A 107 4.54 3.15 -9.21
N ASN A 108 4.15 3.49 -7.98
CA ASN A 108 2.74 3.55 -7.59
C ASN A 108 2.17 4.96 -7.41
N PHE A 109 2.98 6.01 -7.51
CA PHE A 109 2.50 7.38 -7.32
C PHE A 109 3.03 8.32 -8.42
N PHE A 110 4.34 8.48 -8.53
CA PHE A 110 4.92 9.46 -9.46
C PHE A 110 4.68 9.07 -10.93
N ARG A 111 4.91 7.81 -11.31
CA ARG A 111 4.65 7.36 -12.69
C ARG A 111 3.17 7.49 -13.08
N PRO A 112 2.19 6.96 -12.32
CA PRO A 112 0.76 7.16 -12.57
C PRO A 112 0.37 8.64 -12.72
N LEU A 113 0.90 9.50 -11.84
CA LEU A 113 0.65 10.94 -11.89
C LEU A 113 1.17 11.58 -13.17
N LEU A 114 2.37 11.21 -13.62
CA LEU A 114 2.96 11.70 -14.88
C LEU A 114 2.23 11.17 -16.11
N MET A 115 1.70 9.95 -16.06
CA MET A 115 0.89 9.36 -17.14
C MET A 115 -0.56 9.87 -17.13
N GLY A 116 -0.99 10.53 -16.05
CA GLY A 116 -2.36 11.05 -15.91
C GLY A 116 -3.40 9.97 -15.64
N ASN A 117 -2.99 8.78 -15.15
CA ASN A 117 -3.90 7.67 -14.94
C ASN A 117 -3.50 6.77 -13.76
N TRP A 118 -4.46 6.47 -12.87
CA TRP A 118 -4.27 5.52 -11.77
C TRP A 118 -4.20 4.05 -12.21
N SER A 119 -4.64 3.72 -13.43
CA SER A 119 -4.55 2.36 -13.99
C SER A 119 -3.12 1.83 -14.06
N GLU A 120 -2.14 2.73 -14.14
CA GLU A 120 -0.71 2.44 -14.26
C GLU A 120 -0.05 2.01 -12.94
N MET A 121 -0.82 1.93 -11.84
CA MET A 121 -0.31 1.47 -10.55
C MET A 121 -0.17 -0.07 -10.52
N VAL A 122 0.59 -0.61 -9.57
CA VAL A 122 0.83 -2.06 -9.48
C VAL A 122 -0.30 -2.72 -8.68
N PRO A 123 -1.00 -3.75 -9.21
CA PRO A 123 -2.07 -4.42 -8.48
C PRO A 123 -1.53 -5.10 -7.22
N TYR A 124 -2.36 -5.18 -6.17
CA TYR A 124 -2.03 -5.94 -4.97
C TYR A 124 -2.44 -7.39 -5.16
N GLY A 125 -1.48 -8.27 -5.39
CA GLY A 125 -1.62 -9.72 -5.56
C GLY A 125 -0.25 -10.38 -5.41
N ILE A 126 -0.19 -11.71 -5.50
CA ILE A 126 1.09 -12.45 -5.54
C ILE A 126 1.56 -12.57 -6.98
#